data_AF-A0A672QD39-F1
#
_entry.id   AF-A0A672QD39-F1
#
_cell.length_a   1.000
_cell.length_b   1.000
_cell.length_c   1.000
_cell.angle_alpha   90.00
_cell.angle_beta   90.00
_cell.angle_gamma   90.00
#
_symmetry.space_group_name_H-M   'P 1'
#
loop_
_entity.id
_entity.type
_entity.pdbx_description
1 polymer ?
#
loop_
_entity_poly.entity_id
_entity_poly.type
_entity_poly.pdbx_seq_one_letter_code
_entity_poly.pdbx_strand_id
1 'polypeptide(L)'
;LTKSFTLFVIVLFSDLSFTHCGNVLVLPGEYSHWYNMRNIVGELLKRNHSVTVLVSSASPTINFTQQEKFQYLVFDVPLKAHEVHSLSEQLVNIWMQYPRPNMVQIGLQIMDVLGKVREVHQIMCDRMLRNETLISRLTALKFDVLLYDPMIICSDLLANILDLPVVLSLRFSLGFSMERMCGQMPSPPSYVPVPPTEMTDHMCFMERVKNVIVYVVYSFAFRMASMSLDNYYIGKVKLSFIVTQCCG
;
A
#
# COMPACT_ATOMS: atom_id res chain seq x y z
N LEU A 1 53.66 -22.49 2.48
CA LEU A 1 52.62 -22.76 1.47
C LEU A 1 51.20 -22.64 2.05
N THR A 2 50.89 -23.28 3.17
CA THR A 2 49.56 -23.23 3.82
C THR A 2 49.10 -21.82 4.22
N LYS A 3 49.93 -21.01 4.90
CA LYS A 3 49.53 -19.64 5.31
C LYS A 3 49.20 -18.69 4.15
N SER A 4 49.92 -18.82 3.03
CA SER A 4 49.70 -17.98 1.83
C SER A 4 48.41 -18.36 1.10
N PHE A 5 48.05 -19.64 1.13
CA PHE A 5 46.80 -20.13 0.55
C PHE A 5 45.59 -19.68 1.39
N THR A 6 45.69 -19.71 2.72
CA THR A 6 44.64 -19.22 3.62
C THR A 6 44.38 -17.72 3.44
N LEU A 7 45.44 -16.91 3.29
CA LEU A 7 45.30 -15.47 3.06
C LEU A 7 44.61 -15.16 1.73
N PHE A 8 44.96 -15.91 0.67
CA PHE A 8 44.36 -15.76 -0.65
C PHE A 8 42.88 -16.13 -0.68
N VAL A 9 42.48 -17.18 0.06
CA VAL A 9 41.08 -17.59 0.21
C VAL A 9 40.28 -16.50 0.95
N ILE A 10 40.80 -15.93 2.03
CA ILE A 10 40.12 -14.88 2.79
C ILE A 10 39.89 -13.62 1.94
N VAL A 11 40.88 -13.22 1.12
CA VAL A 11 40.77 -12.08 0.20
C VAL A 11 39.73 -12.32 -0.91
N LEU A 12 39.67 -13.55 -1.45
CA LEU A 12 38.65 -13.92 -2.43
C LEU A 12 37.22 -13.87 -1.85
N PHE A 13 37.06 -14.18 -0.57
CA PHE A 13 35.76 -14.11 0.12
C PHE A 13 35.39 -12.72 0.64
N SER A 14 36.34 -11.79 0.80
CA SER A 14 36.03 -10.41 1.21
C SER A 14 35.42 -9.55 0.10
N ASP A 15 35.68 -9.90 -1.17
CA ASP A 15 35.08 -9.25 -2.35
C ASP A 15 33.76 -9.91 -2.80
N LEU A 16 33.42 -11.06 -2.20
CA LEU A 16 32.10 -11.67 -2.34
C LEU A 16 31.11 -10.89 -1.47
N SER A 17 30.54 -9.84 -2.03
CA SER A 17 29.32 -9.25 -1.48
C SER A 17 28.23 -10.32 -1.52
N PHE A 18 27.95 -10.95 -0.38
CA PHE A 18 26.79 -11.83 -0.21
C PHE A 18 25.54 -10.96 -0.43
N THR A 19 24.99 -11.00 -1.64
CA THR A 19 23.67 -10.43 -1.89
C THR A 19 22.67 -11.29 -1.15
N HIS A 20 22.15 -10.80 -0.03
CA HIS A 20 21.10 -11.49 0.70
C HIS A 20 19.83 -11.50 -0.16
N CYS A 21 19.50 -12.69 -0.70
CA CYS A 21 18.26 -12.94 -1.40
C CYS A 21 17.10 -12.99 -0.40
N GLY A 22 16.41 -11.86 -0.22
CA GLY A 22 15.19 -11.80 0.58
C GLY A 22 13.98 -12.47 -0.10
N ASN A 23 13.05 -12.96 0.72
CA ASN A 23 11.75 -13.50 0.36
C ASN A 23 10.66 -12.43 0.58
N VAL A 24 10.10 -11.91 -0.52
CA VAL A 24 9.23 -10.75 -0.52
C VAL A 24 7.77 -11.17 -0.74
N LEU A 25 6.91 -10.80 0.20
CA LEU A 25 5.46 -10.85 0.01
C LEU A 25 5.01 -9.55 -0.66
N VAL A 26 4.19 -9.66 -1.71
CA VAL A 26 3.68 -8.53 -2.46
C VAL A 26 2.16 -8.50 -2.42
N LEU A 27 1.58 -7.38 -1.98
CA LEU A 27 0.13 -7.12 -2.00
C LEU A 27 -0.16 -5.94 -2.94
N PRO A 28 -0.51 -6.19 -4.20
CA PRO A 28 -0.64 -5.14 -5.20
C PRO A 28 -2.03 -4.51 -5.25
N GLY A 29 -2.08 -3.25 -5.68
CA GLY A 29 -3.31 -2.61 -6.15
C GLY A 29 -3.69 -3.03 -7.57
N GLU A 30 -4.79 -2.50 -8.09
CA GLU A 30 -5.32 -2.81 -9.42
C GLU A 30 -4.83 -1.85 -10.52
N TYR A 31 -4.88 -2.28 -11.77
CA TYR A 31 -4.52 -1.51 -12.97
C TYR A 31 -3.11 -0.92 -12.92
N SER A 32 -2.99 0.41 -13.02
CA SER A 32 -1.71 1.13 -13.02
C SER A 32 -0.86 0.82 -11.79
N HIS A 33 -1.49 0.53 -10.65
CA HIS A 33 -0.82 0.15 -9.41
C HIS A 33 -0.08 -1.17 -9.56
N TRP A 34 -0.75 -2.19 -10.13
CA TRP A 34 -0.10 -3.46 -10.44
C TRP A 34 1.04 -3.28 -11.44
N TYR A 35 0.82 -2.54 -12.54
CA TYR A 35 1.88 -2.32 -13.53
C TYR A 35 3.11 -1.61 -12.93
N ASN A 36 2.90 -0.63 -12.05
CA ASN A 36 3.99 0.02 -11.32
C ASN A 36 4.74 -0.98 -10.43
N MET A 37 4.03 -1.75 -9.62
CA MET A 37 4.64 -2.74 -8.73
C MET A 37 5.30 -3.89 -9.48
N ARG A 38 4.77 -4.29 -10.63
CA ARG A 38 5.34 -5.35 -11.46
C ARG A 38 6.74 -5.00 -11.95
N ASN A 39 7.03 -3.73 -12.20
CA ASN A 39 8.39 -3.27 -12.50
C ASN A 39 9.33 -3.50 -11.31
N ILE A 40 8.87 -3.16 -10.09
CA ILE A 40 9.62 -3.40 -8.85
C ILE A 40 9.87 -4.90 -8.65
N VAL A 41 8.84 -5.73 -8.84
CA VAL A 41 8.95 -7.20 -8.80
C VAL A 41 9.98 -7.71 -9.81
N GLY A 42 9.99 -7.19 -11.03
CA GLY A 42 10.98 -7.55 -12.05
C GLY A 42 12.41 -7.28 -11.60
N GLU A 43 12.67 -6.14 -10.96
CA GLU A 43 13.99 -5.79 -10.42
C GLU A 43 14.37 -6.62 -9.19
N LEU A 44 13.40 -6.99 -8.34
CA LEU A 44 13.62 -7.91 -7.22
C LEU A 44 14.07 -9.28 -7.72
N LEU A 45 13.39 -9.82 -8.73
CA LEU A 45 13.74 -11.11 -9.32
C LEU A 45 15.12 -11.10 -9.99
N LYS A 46 15.49 -10.00 -10.68
CA LYS A 46 16.84 -9.85 -11.28
C LYS A 46 17.95 -9.85 -10.22
N ARG A 47 17.63 -9.43 -8.99
CA ARG A 47 18.54 -9.43 -7.84
C ARG A 47 18.41 -10.71 -7.00
N ASN A 48 17.81 -11.76 -7.56
CA ASN A 48 17.64 -13.09 -6.97
C ASN A 48 16.76 -13.13 -5.71
N HIS A 49 15.91 -12.11 -5.48
CA HIS A 49 14.87 -12.19 -4.45
C HIS A 49 13.78 -13.18 -4.86
N SER A 50 13.27 -13.94 -3.90
CA SER A 50 12.05 -14.74 -4.07
C SER A 50 10.83 -13.83 -3.90
N VAL A 51 9.86 -13.94 -4.80
CA VAL A 51 8.65 -13.10 -4.75
C VAL A 51 7.40 -13.96 -4.75
N THR A 52 6.47 -13.62 -3.86
CA THR A 52 5.11 -14.16 -3.83
C THR A 52 4.11 -13.02 -3.86
N VAL A 53 3.21 -13.02 -4.84
CA VAL A 53 2.14 -12.02 -5.00
C VAL A 53 0.85 -12.58 -4.43
N LEU A 54 0.34 -11.99 -3.35
CA LEU A 54 -0.97 -12.29 -2.79
C LEU A 54 -2.04 -11.48 -3.52
N VAL A 55 -2.99 -12.17 -4.15
CA VAL A 55 -4.00 -11.57 -5.02
C VAL A 55 -5.40 -12.08 -4.66
N SER A 56 -6.40 -11.22 -4.82
CA SER A 56 -7.80 -11.60 -4.67
C SER A 56 -8.29 -12.42 -5.87
N SER A 57 -9.15 -13.41 -5.65
CA SER A 57 -9.84 -14.12 -6.74
C SER A 57 -10.71 -13.21 -7.63
N ALA A 58 -11.01 -11.99 -7.15
CA ALA A 58 -11.77 -10.98 -7.88
C ALA A 58 -10.90 -9.90 -8.54
N SER A 59 -9.58 -10.10 -8.69
CA SER A 59 -8.72 -9.11 -9.36
C SER A 59 -9.13 -8.93 -10.83
N PRO A 60 -9.51 -7.72 -11.28
CA PRO A 60 -9.77 -7.45 -12.70
C PRO A 60 -8.49 -7.30 -13.55
N THR A 61 -7.33 -7.09 -12.93
CA THR A 61 -6.10 -6.76 -13.66
C THR A 61 -5.15 -7.94 -13.78
N ILE A 62 -5.01 -8.73 -12.72
CA ILE A 62 -3.95 -9.73 -12.61
C ILE A 62 -4.46 -11.07 -13.13
N ASN A 63 -3.88 -11.54 -14.25
CA ASN A 63 -4.10 -12.91 -14.71
C ASN A 63 -3.19 -13.87 -13.95
N PHE A 64 -3.64 -14.30 -12.76
CA PHE A 64 -2.90 -15.22 -11.89
C PHE A 64 -2.84 -16.68 -12.41
N THR A 65 -3.44 -16.98 -13.56
CA THR A 65 -3.28 -18.28 -14.26
C THR A 65 -2.05 -18.31 -15.17
N GLN A 66 -1.51 -17.14 -15.50
CA GLN A 66 -0.31 -17.02 -16.33
C GLN A 66 0.92 -17.51 -15.56
N GLN A 67 1.74 -18.32 -16.22
CA GLN A 67 3.02 -18.75 -15.65
C GLN A 67 4.00 -17.57 -15.57
N GLU A 68 4.58 -17.38 -14.40
CA GLU A 68 5.50 -16.29 -14.09
C GLU A 68 6.76 -16.83 -13.39
N LYS A 69 7.79 -15.98 -13.30
CA LYS A 69 9.03 -16.28 -12.54
C LYS A 69 8.86 -16.14 -11.02
N PHE A 70 7.66 -15.79 -10.57
CA PHE A 70 7.26 -15.63 -9.18
C PHE A 70 5.96 -16.39 -8.93
N GLN A 71 5.57 -16.54 -7.66
CA GLN A 71 4.39 -17.31 -7.28
C GLN A 71 3.19 -16.39 -7.04
N TYR A 72 2.00 -16.85 -7.44
CA TYR A 72 0.74 -16.25 -6.99
C TYR A 72 0.17 -17.05 -5.81
N LEU A 73 -0.29 -16.36 -4.79
CA LEU A 73 -1.21 -16.89 -3.78
C LEU A 73 -2.55 -16.20 -3.96
N VAL A 74 -3.60 -16.98 -4.19
CA VAL A 74 -4.94 -16.45 -4.40
C VAL A 74 -5.76 -16.65 -3.15
N PHE A 75 -6.45 -15.61 -2.67
CA PHE A 75 -7.45 -15.73 -1.62
C PHE A 75 -8.85 -15.45 -2.16
N ASP A 76 -9.80 -16.27 -1.74
CA ASP A 76 -11.16 -16.22 -2.24
C ASP A 76 -11.97 -15.12 -1.57
N VAL A 77 -12.66 -14.33 -2.39
CA VAL A 77 -13.63 -13.33 -1.97
C VAL A 77 -14.98 -13.58 -2.63
N PRO A 78 -16.10 -13.22 -1.98
CA PRO A 78 -17.44 -13.32 -2.56
C PRO A 78 -17.73 -12.13 -3.48
N LEU A 79 -16.77 -11.80 -4.35
CA LEU A 79 -16.85 -10.70 -5.30
C LEU A 79 -16.43 -11.23 -6.67
N LYS A 80 -16.90 -10.60 -7.73
CA LYS A 80 -16.50 -10.88 -9.11
C LYS A 80 -15.63 -9.75 -9.63
N ALA A 81 -14.72 -10.07 -10.57
CA ALA A 81 -13.84 -9.09 -11.19
C ALA A 81 -14.58 -7.89 -11.79
N HIS A 82 -15.74 -8.10 -12.41
CA HIS A 82 -16.54 -7.00 -12.97
C HIS A 82 -17.10 -6.04 -11.91
N GLU A 83 -17.32 -6.48 -10.67
CA GLU A 83 -17.80 -5.62 -9.58
C GLU A 83 -16.68 -4.68 -9.12
N VAL A 84 -15.46 -5.22 -8.96
CA VAL A 84 -14.25 -4.44 -8.64
C VAL A 84 -13.89 -3.49 -9.79
N HIS A 85 -14.04 -3.96 -11.04
CA HIS A 85 -13.83 -3.13 -12.22
C HIS A 85 -14.84 -1.98 -12.31
N SER A 86 -16.13 -2.25 -12.11
CA SER A 86 -17.17 -1.21 -12.19
C SER A 86 -16.95 -0.11 -11.15
N LEU A 87 -16.48 -0.47 -9.95
CA LEU A 87 -16.10 0.49 -8.93
C LEU A 87 -14.92 1.37 -9.39
N SER A 88 -13.93 0.78 -10.04
CA SER A 88 -12.78 1.51 -10.60
C SER A 88 -13.22 2.47 -11.73
N GLU A 89 -14.16 2.05 -12.58
CA GLU A 89 -14.74 2.93 -13.61
C GLU A 89 -15.53 4.08 -13.00
N GLN A 90 -16.31 3.85 -11.94
CA GLN A 90 -17.03 4.92 -11.24
C GLN A 90 -16.06 5.99 -10.71
N LEU A 91 -14.93 5.57 -10.13
CA LEU A 91 -13.87 6.48 -9.69
C LEU A 91 -13.33 7.30 -10.87
N VAL A 92 -12.90 6.63 -11.95
CA VAL A 92 -12.35 7.30 -13.14
C VAL A 92 -13.37 8.28 -13.75
N ASN A 93 -14.64 7.89 -13.84
CA ASN A 93 -15.70 8.73 -14.39
C ASN A 93 -15.92 10.00 -13.58
N ILE A 94 -15.81 9.96 -12.24
CA ILE A 94 -15.88 11.16 -11.40
C ILE A 94 -14.69 12.09 -11.69
N TRP A 95 -13.48 11.53 -11.81
CA TRP A 95 -12.27 12.32 -12.08
C TRP A 95 -12.27 12.96 -13.47
N MET A 96 -12.80 12.24 -14.46
CA MET A 96 -12.82 12.65 -15.87
C MET A 96 -14.10 13.41 -16.28
N GLN A 97 -15.01 13.67 -15.33
CA GLN A 97 -16.30 14.28 -15.65
C GLN A 97 -16.16 15.70 -16.21
N TYR A 98 -16.67 15.89 -17.43
CA TYR A 98 -16.71 17.18 -18.10
C TYR A 98 -18.09 17.46 -18.74
N PRO A 99 -18.69 18.65 -18.57
CA PRO A 99 -18.21 19.76 -17.73
C PRO A 99 -18.19 19.36 -16.24
N ARG A 100 -17.25 19.95 -15.49
CA ARG A 100 -17.11 19.70 -14.05
C ARG A 100 -18.42 20.08 -13.33
N PRO A 101 -19.03 19.17 -12.55
CA PRO A 101 -20.21 19.51 -11.75
C PRO A 101 -19.86 20.55 -10.68
N ASN A 102 -20.88 21.10 -10.03
CA ASN A 102 -20.63 21.99 -8.88
C ASN A 102 -20.05 21.19 -7.68
N MET A 103 -19.45 21.90 -6.73
CA MET A 103 -18.74 21.29 -5.60
C MET A 103 -19.63 20.39 -4.74
N VAL A 104 -20.93 20.69 -4.62
CA VAL A 104 -21.88 19.89 -3.84
C VAL A 104 -22.13 18.54 -4.55
N GLN A 105 -22.36 18.57 -5.85
CA GLN A 105 -22.56 17.36 -6.66
C GLN A 105 -21.32 16.45 -6.62
N ILE A 106 -20.13 17.04 -6.81
CA ILE A 106 -18.86 16.31 -6.70
C ILE A 106 -18.72 15.70 -5.31
N GLY A 107 -19.02 16.47 -4.25
CA GLY A 107 -18.97 15.97 -2.87
C GLY A 107 -19.90 14.76 -2.64
N LEU A 108 -21.14 14.82 -3.13
CA LEU A 108 -22.10 13.71 -3.03
C LEU A 108 -21.62 12.46 -3.80
N GLN A 109 -21.10 12.63 -5.02
CA GLN A 109 -20.56 11.53 -5.82
C GLN A 109 -19.35 10.86 -5.15
N ILE A 110 -18.44 11.67 -4.60
CA ILE A 110 -17.28 11.16 -3.85
C ILE A 110 -17.73 10.38 -2.62
N MET A 111 -18.70 10.89 -1.84
CA MET A 111 -19.21 10.19 -0.66
C MET A 111 -19.85 8.84 -1.02
N ASP A 112 -20.68 8.79 -2.07
CA ASP A 112 -21.30 7.54 -2.54
C ASP A 112 -20.26 6.49 -2.95
N VAL A 113 -19.29 6.90 -3.77
CA VAL A 113 -18.24 5.99 -4.25
C VAL A 113 -17.30 5.56 -3.12
N LEU A 114 -16.92 6.45 -2.21
CA LEU A 114 -16.13 6.09 -1.03
C LEU A 114 -16.87 5.08 -0.14
N GLY A 115 -18.19 5.18 -0.04
CA GLY A 115 -19.03 4.18 0.65
C GLY A 115 -18.90 2.79 0.04
N LYS A 116 -19.03 2.69 -1.28
CA LYS A 116 -18.88 1.42 -2.03
C LYS A 116 -17.45 0.88 -1.95
N VAL A 117 -16.44 1.75 -2.08
CA VAL A 117 -15.02 1.40 -1.90
C VAL A 117 -14.79 0.79 -0.52
N ARG A 118 -15.34 1.41 0.53
CA ARG A 118 -15.22 0.91 1.90
C ARG A 118 -15.84 -0.48 2.04
N GLU A 119 -17.02 -0.72 1.49
CA GLU A 119 -17.70 -2.03 1.56
C GLU A 119 -16.89 -3.13 0.88
N VAL A 120 -16.41 -2.88 -0.35
CA VAL A 120 -15.57 -3.84 -1.08
C VAL A 120 -14.28 -4.16 -0.32
N HIS A 121 -13.60 -3.14 0.20
CA HIS A 121 -12.38 -3.33 0.98
C HIS A 121 -12.64 -4.08 2.29
N GLN A 122 -13.75 -3.81 2.99
CA GLN A 122 -14.12 -4.55 4.19
C GLN A 122 -14.34 -6.04 3.89
N ILE A 123 -15.00 -6.37 2.79
CA ILE A 123 -15.18 -7.76 2.35
C ILE A 123 -13.83 -8.43 2.07
N MET A 124 -12.96 -7.77 1.30
CA MET A 124 -11.63 -8.29 0.98
C MET A 124 -10.79 -8.50 2.25
N CYS A 125 -10.78 -7.52 3.15
CA CYS A 125 -10.07 -7.60 4.42
C CYS A 125 -10.58 -8.70 5.34
N ASP A 126 -11.90 -8.82 5.51
CA ASP A 126 -12.46 -9.89 6.34
C ASP A 126 -12.11 -11.27 5.77
N ARG A 127 -12.12 -11.44 4.44
CA ARG A 127 -11.78 -12.71 3.79
C ARG A 127 -10.30 -13.04 3.84
N MET A 128 -9.43 -12.05 3.74
CA MET A 128 -7.99 -12.22 3.84
C MET A 128 -7.56 -12.51 5.28
N LEU A 129 -7.96 -11.67 6.23
CA LEU A 129 -7.43 -11.68 7.59
C LEU A 129 -8.05 -12.77 8.48
N ARG A 130 -9.30 -13.19 8.22
CA ARG A 130 -9.97 -14.25 9.01
C ARG A 130 -9.71 -15.65 8.49
N ASN A 131 -9.02 -15.77 7.36
CA ASN A 131 -8.70 -17.07 6.79
C ASN A 131 -7.47 -17.65 7.52
N GLU A 132 -7.70 -18.39 8.61
CA GLU A 132 -6.65 -18.99 9.42
C GLU A 132 -5.70 -19.89 8.61
N THR A 133 -6.22 -20.59 7.60
CA THR A 133 -5.43 -21.42 6.69
C THR A 133 -4.49 -20.56 5.85
N LEU A 134 -4.97 -19.43 5.32
CA LEU A 134 -4.15 -18.48 4.57
C LEU A 134 -3.08 -17.85 5.47
N ILE A 135 -3.47 -17.34 6.64
CA ILE A 135 -2.54 -16.73 7.59
C ILE A 135 -1.46 -17.73 8.00
N SER A 136 -1.85 -18.96 8.37
CA SER A 136 -0.90 -20.01 8.73
C SER A 136 0.06 -20.34 7.58
N ARG A 137 -0.44 -20.38 6.34
CA ARG A 137 0.38 -20.58 5.15
C ARG A 137 1.36 -19.44 4.93
N LEU A 138 0.92 -18.18 5.06
CA LEU A 138 1.78 -17.00 4.92
C LEU A 138 2.88 -16.98 6.01
N THR A 139 2.54 -17.31 7.26
CA THR A 139 3.50 -17.42 8.37
C THR A 139 4.53 -18.53 8.15
N ALA A 140 4.09 -19.66 7.58
CA ALA A 140 4.98 -20.78 7.27
C ALA A 140 5.97 -20.48 6.14
N LEU A 141 5.62 -19.57 5.23
CA LEU A 141 6.47 -19.18 4.11
C LEU A 141 7.62 -18.25 4.49
N LYS A 142 7.67 -17.72 5.72
CA LYS A 142 8.79 -16.94 6.28
C LYS A 142 9.28 -15.84 5.33
N PHE A 143 8.41 -14.86 5.07
CA PHE A 143 8.78 -13.67 4.34
C PHE A 143 9.68 -12.76 5.18
N ASP A 144 10.54 -11.98 4.51
CA ASP A 144 11.44 -11.02 5.16
C ASP A 144 10.86 -9.60 5.17
N VAL A 145 9.95 -9.30 4.23
CA VAL A 145 9.36 -7.97 4.06
C VAL A 145 8.03 -8.06 3.29
N LEU A 146 7.11 -7.17 3.64
CA LEU A 146 5.89 -6.92 2.89
C LEU A 146 6.04 -5.67 2.01
N LEU A 147 5.98 -5.84 0.69
CA LEU A 147 5.83 -4.74 -0.27
C LEU A 147 4.35 -4.62 -0.66
N TYR A 148 3.67 -3.54 -0.29
CA TYR A 148 2.25 -3.41 -0.59
C TYR A 148 1.86 -2.05 -1.14
N ASP A 149 0.74 -2.05 -1.86
CA ASP A 149 0.08 -0.84 -2.31
C ASP A 149 -0.90 -0.31 -1.25
N PRO A 150 -0.78 0.96 -0.81
CA PRO A 150 -1.68 1.52 0.19
C PRO A 150 -3.15 1.62 -0.28
N MET A 151 -3.45 1.33 -1.55
CA MET A 151 -4.82 1.08 -2.03
C MET A 151 -5.46 -0.15 -1.42
N ILE A 152 -4.69 -1.18 -1.10
CA ILE A 152 -5.23 -2.35 -0.41
C ILE A 152 -5.24 -2.05 1.08
N ILE A 153 -6.38 -1.54 1.54
CA ILE A 153 -6.69 -1.38 2.97
C ILE A 153 -6.39 -2.70 3.69
N CYS A 154 -5.96 -2.62 4.96
CA CYS A 154 -5.58 -3.74 5.86
C CYS A 154 -4.32 -4.55 5.54
N SER A 155 -3.56 -4.18 4.51
CA SER A 155 -2.21 -4.72 4.28
C SER A 155 -1.28 -4.48 5.48
N ASP A 156 -1.38 -3.30 6.09
CA ASP A 156 -0.73 -2.94 7.36
C ASP A 156 -1.01 -3.93 8.50
N LEU A 157 -2.28 -4.29 8.67
CA LEU A 157 -2.71 -5.21 9.71
C LEU A 157 -2.22 -6.63 9.41
N LEU A 158 -2.19 -7.04 8.14
CA LEU A 158 -1.56 -8.29 7.73
C LEU A 158 -0.06 -8.29 8.08
N ALA A 159 0.65 -7.19 7.82
CA ALA A 159 2.06 -7.06 8.16
C ALA A 159 2.30 -7.26 9.65
N ASN A 160 1.45 -6.66 10.50
CA ASN A 160 1.53 -6.85 11.95
C ASN A 160 1.27 -8.31 12.35
N ILE A 161 0.22 -8.95 11.82
CA ILE A 161 -0.08 -10.36 12.11
C ILE A 161 1.09 -11.27 11.74
N LEU A 162 1.80 -10.95 10.66
CA LEU A 162 2.96 -11.72 10.19
C LEU A 162 4.30 -11.28 10.80
N ASP A 163 4.30 -10.22 11.62
CA ASP A 163 5.50 -9.58 12.19
C ASP A 163 6.54 -9.18 11.13
N LEU A 164 6.08 -8.51 10.07
CA LEU A 164 6.91 -8.12 8.92
C LEU A 164 7.18 -6.61 8.87
N PRO A 165 8.41 -6.19 8.50
CA PRO A 165 8.65 -4.82 8.07
C PRO A 165 7.92 -4.54 6.75
N VAL A 166 7.54 -3.27 6.55
CA VAL A 166 6.74 -2.85 5.40
C VAL A 166 7.47 -1.90 4.46
N VAL A 167 7.19 -2.02 3.17
CA VAL A 167 7.56 -1.08 2.11
C VAL A 167 6.31 -0.72 1.32
N LEU A 168 6.02 0.58 1.23
CA LEU A 168 4.90 1.11 0.44
C LEU A 168 5.30 1.28 -1.02
N SER A 169 4.44 0.86 -1.95
CA SER A 169 4.69 1.04 -3.40
C SER A 169 4.64 2.50 -3.86
N LEU A 170 3.88 3.34 -3.16
CA LEU A 170 3.64 4.73 -3.52
C LEU A 170 3.16 5.58 -2.33
N ARG A 171 3.20 6.90 -2.53
CA ARG A 171 2.57 7.89 -1.65
C ARG A 171 1.24 8.28 -2.25
N PHE A 172 0.15 8.00 -1.55
CA PHE A 172 -1.21 8.19 -2.05
C PHE A 172 -1.97 9.25 -1.27
N SER A 173 -1.76 9.34 0.04
CA SER A 173 -2.76 9.95 0.89
C SER A 173 -2.81 11.47 0.71
N LEU A 174 -4.00 12.05 0.84
CA LEU A 174 -4.19 13.50 0.76
C LEU A 174 -3.33 14.20 1.80
N GLY A 175 -2.56 15.18 1.35
CA GLY A 175 -1.57 15.88 2.16
C GLY A 175 -0.53 14.97 2.80
N PHE A 176 -0.22 13.83 2.19
CA PHE A 176 0.68 12.81 2.72
C PHE A 176 0.36 12.37 4.15
N SER A 177 -0.90 12.45 4.56
CA SER A 177 -1.30 12.23 5.96
C SER A 177 -0.90 10.85 6.48
N MET A 178 -1.17 9.77 5.74
CA MET A 178 -0.75 8.41 6.09
C MET A 178 0.78 8.31 6.14
N GLU A 179 1.48 8.83 5.14
CA GLU A 179 2.94 8.69 5.04
C GLU A 179 3.65 9.50 6.14
N ARG A 180 3.13 10.68 6.49
CA ARG A 180 3.66 11.51 7.58
C ARG A 180 3.39 10.90 8.95
N MET A 181 2.19 10.38 9.16
CA MET A 181 1.72 9.88 10.45
C MET A 181 2.19 8.45 10.71
N CYS A 182 1.99 7.53 9.76
CA CYS A 182 2.37 6.12 9.87
C CYS A 182 3.79 5.84 9.36
N GLY A 183 4.18 6.48 8.25
CA GLY A 183 5.40 6.17 7.52
C GLY A 183 6.64 6.95 7.96
N GLN A 184 6.56 7.72 9.05
CA GLN A 184 7.64 8.57 9.58
C GLN A 184 8.25 9.51 8.53
N MET A 185 7.46 9.92 7.52
CA MET A 185 7.94 10.78 6.44
C MET A 185 7.73 12.26 6.79
N PRO A 186 8.78 13.05 7.08
CA PRO A 186 8.60 14.46 7.33
C PRO A 186 8.17 15.18 6.04
N SER A 187 7.12 15.99 6.14
CA SER A 187 6.66 16.86 5.04
C SER A 187 6.15 18.17 5.65
N PRO A 188 7.07 19.10 5.96
CA PRO A 188 6.72 20.36 6.62
C PRO A 188 6.00 21.29 5.64
N PRO A 189 4.80 21.78 6.01
CA PRO A 189 3.95 22.57 5.11
C PRO A 189 4.48 23.98 4.84
N SER A 190 5.56 24.39 5.50
CA SER A 190 6.19 25.69 5.25
C SER A 190 6.92 25.74 3.91
N TYR A 191 7.37 24.61 3.35
CA TYR A 191 8.08 24.56 2.06
C TYR A 191 7.76 23.33 1.20
N VAL A 192 7.10 22.30 1.74
CA VAL A 192 6.63 21.17 0.94
C VAL A 192 5.16 21.41 0.54
N PRO A 193 4.83 21.51 -0.76
CA PRO A 193 3.45 21.66 -1.20
C PRO A 193 2.62 20.43 -0.86
N VAL A 194 1.42 20.64 -0.35
CA VAL A 194 0.51 19.59 0.11
C VAL A 194 -0.24 19.04 -1.11
N PRO A 195 -0.06 17.77 -1.49
CA PRO A 195 -0.82 17.21 -2.60
C PRO A 195 -2.30 17.10 -2.23
N PRO A 196 -3.22 17.22 -3.21
CA PRO A 196 -2.98 17.39 -4.64
C PRO A 196 -3.03 18.86 -5.08
N THR A 197 -2.66 19.81 -4.21
CA THR A 197 -2.68 21.23 -4.59
C THR A 197 -1.72 21.51 -5.73
N GLU A 198 -2.04 22.49 -6.57
CA GLU A 198 -1.20 22.93 -7.70
C GLU A 198 -0.04 23.85 -7.25
N MET A 199 0.31 23.84 -5.96
CA MET A 199 1.42 24.61 -5.40
C MET A 199 2.76 23.92 -5.66
N THR A 200 3.83 24.71 -5.78
CA THR A 200 5.20 24.20 -5.96
C THR A 200 6.03 24.36 -4.68
N ASP A 201 7.30 23.95 -4.70
CA ASP A 201 8.27 24.25 -3.63
C ASP A 201 8.63 25.74 -3.55
N HIS A 202 8.33 26.51 -4.59
CA HIS A 202 8.48 27.96 -4.65
C HIS A 202 7.16 28.69 -4.31
N MET A 203 6.81 28.72 -3.02
CA MET A 203 5.62 29.44 -2.51
C MET A 203 5.97 30.81 -1.92
N CYS A 204 5.16 31.83 -2.25
CA CYS A 204 5.14 33.11 -1.54
C CYS A 204 4.51 32.95 -0.15
N PHE A 205 4.58 34.00 0.68
CA PHE A 205 4.05 33.95 2.04
C PHE A 205 2.57 33.53 2.11
N MET A 206 1.72 34.09 1.25
CA MET A 206 0.28 33.75 1.22
C MET A 206 0.01 32.33 0.75
N GLU A 207 0.80 31.81 -0.19
CA GLU A 207 0.71 30.41 -0.62
C GLU A 207 1.13 29.46 0.49
N ARG A 208 2.19 29.79 1.25
CA ARG A 208 2.58 29.01 2.45
C ARG A 208 1.47 28.98 3.50
N VAL A 209 0.78 30.10 3.74
CA VAL A 209 -0.37 30.15 4.66
C VAL A 209 -1.49 29.23 4.15
N LYS A 210 -1.85 29.29 2.87
CA LYS A 210 -2.85 28.39 2.27
C LYS A 210 -2.42 26.92 2.38
N ASN A 211 -1.16 26.63 2.10
CA ASN A 211 -0.60 25.28 2.19
C ASN A 211 -0.71 24.71 3.61
N VAL A 212 -0.40 25.52 4.63
CA VAL A 212 -0.59 25.14 6.04
C VAL A 212 -2.07 24.89 6.37
N ILE A 213 -3.00 25.70 5.86
CA ILE A 213 -4.44 25.48 6.08
C ILE A 213 -4.86 24.13 5.47
N VAL A 214 -4.49 23.87 4.22
CA VAL A 214 -4.83 22.60 3.53
C VAL A 214 -4.20 21.40 4.24
N TYR A 215 -2.94 21.53 4.70
CA TYR A 215 -2.27 20.53 5.52
C TYR A 215 -3.08 20.15 6.76
N VAL A 216 -3.58 21.15 7.51
CA VAL A 216 -4.37 20.93 8.73
C VAL A 216 -5.70 20.26 8.39
N VAL A 217 -6.40 20.72 7.34
CA VAL A 217 -7.68 20.15 6.90
C VAL A 217 -7.52 18.68 6.52
N TYR A 218 -6.53 18.33 5.70
CA TYR A 218 -6.30 16.93 5.32
C TYR A 218 -5.83 16.07 6.49
N SER A 219 -5.01 16.62 7.39
CA SER A 219 -4.61 15.91 8.61
C SER A 219 -5.81 15.57 9.50
N PHE A 220 -6.73 16.53 9.66
CA PHE A 220 -7.94 16.32 10.45
C PHE A 220 -8.89 15.32 9.78
N ALA A 221 -9.13 15.46 8.48
CA ALA A 221 -9.97 14.53 7.71
C ALA A 221 -9.42 13.10 7.77
N PHE A 222 -8.11 12.93 7.63
CA PHE A 222 -7.45 11.64 7.77
C PHE A 222 -7.67 11.06 9.16
N ARG A 223 -7.42 11.82 10.23
CA ARG A 223 -7.66 11.34 11.61
C ARG A 223 -9.09 10.86 11.83
N MET A 224 -10.08 11.62 11.35
CA MET A 224 -11.49 11.23 11.46
C MET A 224 -11.79 9.93 10.70
N ALA A 225 -11.27 9.78 9.49
CA ALA A 225 -11.41 8.56 8.69
C ALA A 225 -10.71 7.36 9.36
N SER A 226 -9.50 7.56 9.89
CA SER A 226 -8.72 6.56 10.61
C SER A 226 -9.43 6.06 11.86
N MET A 227 -10.11 6.93 12.63
CA MET A 227 -10.91 6.49 13.79
C MET A 227 -12.05 5.54 13.39
N SER A 228 -12.69 5.77 12.24
CA SER A 228 -13.72 4.85 11.71
C SER A 228 -13.12 3.49 11.31
N LEU A 229 -11.94 3.50 10.69
CA LEU A 229 -11.21 2.28 10.31
C LEU A 229 -10.68 1.52 11.54
N ASP A 230 -10.24 2.24 12.57
CA ASP A 230 -9.80 1.63 13.82
C ASP A 230 -10.94 0.97 14.58
N ASN A 231 -12.16 1.52 14.57
CA ASN A 231 -13.32 0.82 15.12
C ASN A 231 -13.56 -0.53 14.43
N TYR A 232 -13.29 -0.61 13.11
CA TYR A 232 -13.33 -1.86 12.38
C TYR A 232 -12.20 -2.80 12.83
N TYR A 233 -10.96 -2.34 12.98
CA TYR A 233 -9.83 -3.18 13.45
C TYR A 233 -9.99 -3.66 14.90
N ILE A 234 -10.42 -2.79 15.82
CA ILE A 234 -10.65 -3.11 17.24
C ILE A 234 -11.75 -4.17 17.38
N GLY A 235 -12.87 -4.03 16.67
CA GLY A 235 -13.97 -4.98 16.74
C GLY A 235 -13.66 -6.35 16.14
N LYS A 236 -12.59 -6.47 15.34
CA LYS A 236 -12.31 -7.66 14.51
C LYS A 236 -11.04 -8.39 14.91
N VAL A 237 -9.99 -7.67 15.31
CA VAL A 237 -8.66 -8.22 15.67
C VAL A 237 -8.21 -7.74 17.06
N LYS A 238 -9.05 -7.00 17.80
CA LYS A 238 -8.75 -6.41 19.12
C LYS A 238 -7.50 -5.53 19.12
N LEU A 239 -7.20 -4.89 17.99
CA LEU A 239 -6.03 -4.04 17.81
C LEU A 239 -6.46 -2.67 17.27
N SER A 240 -6.07 -1.60 17.95
CA SER A 240 -6.15 -0.22 17.42
C SER A 240 -4.85 0.05 16.68
N PHE A 241 -4.78 -0.34 15.40
CA PHE A 241 -3.51 -0.28 14.69
C PHE A 241 -3.18 1.14 14.20
N ILE A 242 -4.14 1.88 13.65
CA ILE A 242 -3.85 3.16 12.99
C ILE A 242 -3.74 4.30 14.01
N VAL A 243 -4.58 4.36 15.05
CA VAL A 243 -4.49 5.41 16.06
C VAL A 243 -3.24 5.24 16.93
N THR A 244 -2.89 4.01 17.31
CA THR A 244 -1.74 3.78 18.21
C THR A 244 -0.39 3.90 17.51
N GLN A 245 -0.29 3.50 16.23
CA GLN A 245 1.00 3.47 15.51
C GLN A 245 1.21 4.69 14.58
N CYS A 246 0.13 5.35 14.12
CA CYS A 246 0.25 6.52 13.26
C CYS A 246 -0.03 7.86 13.95
N CYS A 247 -0.87 7.88 15.00
CA CYS A 247 -1.31 9.13 15.64
C CYS A 247 -0.74 9.36 17.04
N GLY A 248 0.07 8.41 17.55
CA GLY A 248 0.75 8.46 18.84
C GLY A 248 1.96 9.40 18.87
#